data_AF-A0A9E0ZS53-F1
#
_entry.id   AF-A0A9E0ZS53-F1
#
_cell.length_a   1.000
_cell.length_b   1.000
_cell.length_c   1.000
_cell.angle_alpha   90.00
_cell.angle_beta   90.00
_cell.angle_gamma   90.00
#
_symmetry.space_group_name_H-M   'P 1'
#
loop_
_entity.id
_entity.type
_entity.pdbx_description
1 polymer ?
#
loop_
_entity_poly.entity_id
_entity_poly.type
_entity_poly.pdbx_seq_one_letter_code
_entity_poly.pdbx_strand_id
1 'polypeptide(L)'
;LVLGEAKSFLMKKDCFDIAFVDPPYHKGIIEECLPPLTKMMSDDGVIVCESAKDETMPQEVNSWCIAREKHYGKTKLTYYRKG
;
A
#
# COMPACT_ATOMS: atom_id res chain seq x y z
N LEU A 1 -2.64 -7.30 15.86
CA LEU A 1 -1.40 -8.08 15.65
C LEU A 1 -1.79 -9.53 15.48
N VAL A 2 -1.68 -10.08 14.27
CA VAL A 2 -1.87 -11.52 14.06
C VAL A 2 -0.53 -12.20 14.31
N LEU A 3 -0.44 -12.97 15.40
CA LEU A 3 0.66 -13.89 15.70
C LEU A 3 0.27 -15.26 15.14
N GLY A 4 0.69 -15.57 13.91
CA GLY A 4 0.44 -16.85 13.25
C GLY A 4 1.38 -17.05 12.06
N GLU A 5 1.61 -18.30 11.64
CA GLU A 5 2.46 -18.61 10.48
C GLU A 5 1.90 -17.93 9.22
N ALA A 6 2.66 -16.98 8.66
CA ALA A 6 2.30 -16.15 7.51
C ALA A 6 1.73 -16.97 6.34
N LYS A 7 2.19 -18.21 6.18
CA LYS A 7 1.76 -19.14 5.14
C LYS A 7 0.27 -19.53 5.22
N SER A 8 -0.26 -19.72 6.43
CA SER A 8 -1.66 -20.09 6.66
C SER A 8 -2.61 -18.90 6.47
N PHE A 9 -2.13 -17.68 6.71
CA PHE A 9 -2.87 -16.44 6.39
C PHE A 9 -2.94 -16.23 4.88
N LEU A 10 -1.84 -16.46 4.16
CA LEU A 10 -1.79 -16.39 2.69
C LEU A 10 -2.66 -17.44 1.99
N MET A 11 -3.02 -18.53 2.67
CA MET A 11 -3.91 -19.57 2.14
C MET A 11 -5.40 -19.23 2.26
N LYS A 12 -5.76 -18.18 3.00
CA LYS A 12 -7.12 -17.66 2.99
C LYS A 12 -7.31 -16.77 1.76
N LYS A 13 -8.33 -17.08 0.97
CA LYS A 13 -8.74 -16.37 -0.24
C LYS A 13 -9.43 -15.03 0.10
N ASP A 14 -8.95 -14.36 1.14
CA ASP A 14 -9.57 -13.15 1.67
C ASP A 14 -8.82 -11.94 1.13
N CYS A 15 -9.58 -11.02 0.56
CA CYS A 15 -9.09 -9.69 0.21
C CYS A 15 -8.59 -8.99 1.48
N PHE A 16 -7.48 -8.25 1.39
CA PHE A 16 -6.95 -7.48 2.52
C PHE A 16 -7.71 -6.17 2.71
N ASP A 17 -8.12 -5.88 3.93
CA ASP A 17 -8.70 -4.57 4.27
C ASP A 17 -7.62 -3.50 4.50
N ILE A 18 -6.41 -3.91 4.90
CA ILE A 18 -5.31 -2.99 5.18
C ILE A 18 -4.02 -3.59 4.66
N ALA A 19 -3.27 -2.82 3.87
CA ALA A 19 -1.91 -3.13 3.46
C ALA A 19 -0.95 -2.01 3.86
N PHE A 20 0.19 -2.38 4.43
CA PHE A 20 1.29 -1.46 4.71
C PHE A 20 2.45 -1.79 3.76
N VAL A 21 2.98 -0.78 3.08
CA VAL A 21 4.09 -0.89 2.14
C VAL A 21 5.19 0.05 2.63
N ASP A 22 6.22 -0.52 3.25
CA ASP A 22 7.39 0.20 3.75
C ASP A 22 8.68 -0.43 3.15
N PRO A 23 8.99 -0.11 1.88
CA PRO A 23 10.17 -0.64 1.22
C PRO A 23 11.37 0.30 1.38
N PRO A 24 12.59 -0.17 1.12
CA PRO A 24 13.75 0.71 1.00
C PRO A 24 13.49 1.85 0.00
N TYR A 25 13.71 3.10 0.44
CA TYR A 25 13.44 4.31 -0.35
C TYR A 25 14.22 4.36 -1.67
N HIS A 26 13.65 5.07 -2.66
CA HIS A 26 14.24 5.31 -3.98
C HIS A 26 14.59 4.05 -4.79
N LYS A 27 13.88 2.95 -4.55
CA LYS A 27 14.06 1.69 -5.28
C LYS A 27 12.95 1.40 -6.29
N GLY A 28 11.93 2.26 -6.41
CA GLY A 28 10.78 2.02 -7.30
C GLY A 28 9.89 0.85 -6.87
N ILE A 29 10.16 0.23 -5.71
CA ILE A 29 9.45 -0.97 -5.23
C ILE A 29 7.95 -0.70 -5.05
N ILE A 30 7.59 0.50 -4.58
CA ILE A 30 6.18 0.86 -4.39
C ILE A 30 5.44 0.87 -5.72
N GLU A 31 6.04 1.46 -6.76
CA GLU A 31 5.46 1.52 -8.11
C GLU A 31 5.30 0.12 -8.72
N GLU A 32 6.25 -0.78 -8.48
CA GLU A 32 6.19 -2.17 -8.95
C GLU A 32 5.15 -3.00 -8.19
N CYS A 33 5.01 -2.78 -6.88
CA CYS A 33 4.16 -3.60 -6.02
C CYS A 33 2.70 -3.12 -5.98
N LEU A 34 2.41 -1.84 -6.24
CA LEU A 34 1.05 -1.30 -6.18
C LEU A 34 0.06 -2.03 -7.12
N PRO A 35 0.37 -2.23 -8.42
CA PRO A 35 -0.57 -2.85 -9.34
C PRO A 35 -1.04 -4.26 -8.95
N PRO A 36 -0.16 -5.21 -8.55
CA PRO A 36 -0.62 -6.51 -8.07
C PRO A 36 -1.28 -6.43 -6.69
N LEU A 37 -0.81 -5.55 -5.80
CA LEU A 37 -1.39 -5.38 -4.46
C LEU A 37 -2.85 -4.94 -4.52
N THR A 38 -3.20 -3.98 -5.39
CA THR A 38 -4.58 -3.50 -5.54
C THR A 38 -5.59 -4.60 -5.90
N LYS A 39 -5.15 -5.70 -6.53
CA LYS A 39 -6.00 -6.85 -6.87
C LYS A 39 -6.26 -7.78 -5.69
N MET A 40 -5.46 -7.66 -4.64
CA MET A 40 -5.56 -8.45 -3.41
C MET A 40 -6.28 -7.70 -2.29
N MET A 41 -6.64 -6.43 -2.50
CA MET A 41 -7.32 -5.60 -1.52
C MET A 41 -8.85 -5.74 -1.61
N SER A 42 -9.54 -5.50 -0.50
CA SER A 42 -11.00 -5.38 -0.47
C SER A 42 -11.44 -4.02 -1.04
N ASP A 43 -12.71 -3.92 -1.44
CA ASP A 43 -13.25 -2.68 -2.01
C ASP A 43 -13.24 -1.50 -1.01
N ASP A 44 -13.43 -1.80 0.27
CA ASP A 44 -13.34 -0.83 1.38
C ASP A 44 -11.92 -0.70 1.96
N GLY A 45 -10.95 -1.38 1.35
CA GLY A 45 -9.60 -1.48 1.86
C GLY A 45 -8.79 -0.19 1.77
N VAL A 46 -7.67 -0.14 2.50
CA VAL A 46 -6.71 0.96 2.46
C VAL A 46 -5.29 0.45 2.28
N ILE A 47 -4.56 1.04 1.34
CA ILE A 47 -3.11 0.80 1.20
C ILE A 47 -2.39 2.01 1.78
N VAL A 48 -1.45 1.79 2.68
CA VAL A 48 -0.60 2.83 3.28
C VAL A 48 0.83 2.59 2.83
N CYS A 49 1.36 3.52 2.05
CA CYS A 49 2.74 3.49 1.58
C CYS A 49 3.57 4.49 2.37
N GLU A 50 4.68 4.04 2.94
CA GLU A 50 5.75 4.92 3.42
C GLU A 50 6.80 5.11 2.32
N SER A 51 7.13 6.37 2.04
CA SER A 51 8.18 6.72 1.08
C SER A 51 8.98 7.93 1.55
N ALA A 52 10.13 8.20 0.90
CA ALA A 52 10.84 9.45 1.14
C ALA A 52 9.99 10.65 0.66
N LYS A 53 10.17 11.80 1.30
CA LYS A 53 9.35 13.01 1.04
C LYS A 53 9.42 13.50 -0.41
N ASP A 54 10.54 13.27 -1.08
CA ASP A 54 10.82 13.64 -2.47
C ASP A 54 10.40 12.56 -3.48
N GLU A 55 9.94 11.39 -3.03
CA GLU A 55 9.39 10.37 -3.92
C GLU A 55 8.01 10.77 -4.44
N THR A 56 7.88 10.74 -5.75
CA THR A 56 6.61 10.96 -6.44
C THR A 56 5.82 9.66 -6.43
N MET A 57 4.57 9.75 -6.00
CA MET A 57 3.67 8.61 -5.92
C MET A 57 2.65 8.69 -7.08
N PRO A 58 2.33 7.56 -7.74
CA PRO A 58 1.33 7.55 -8.79
C PRO A 58 -0.02 7.99 -8.22
N GLN A 59 -0.67 8.97 -8.87
CA GLN A 59 -1.94 9.52 -8.38
C GLN A 59 -3.08 8.49 -8.46
N GLU A 60 -3.02 7.63 -9.47
CA GLU A 60 -3.97 6.57 -9.76
C GLU A 60 -3.22 5.30 -10.18
N VAL A 61 -3.67 4.15 -9.69
CA VAL A 61 -3.23 2.82 -10.13
C VAL A 61 -4.45 1.91 -10.18
N ASN A 62 -4.82 1.43 -11.37
CA ASN A 62 -6.11 0.76 -11.59
C ASN A 62 -7.26 1.64 -11.06
N SER A 63 -8.19 1.08 -10.29
CA SER A 63 -9.29 1.84 -9.68
C SER A 63 -8.94 2.47 -8.32
N TRP A 64 -7.66 2.57 -7.97
CA TRP A 64 -7.20 3.12 -6.68
C TRP A 64 -6.55 4.47 -6.87
N CYS A 65 -6.94 5.44 -6.04
CA CYS A 65 -6.43 6.81 -6.08
C CYS A 65 -5.87 7.21 -4.71
N ILE A 66 -4.98 8.21 -4.70
CA ILE A 66 -4.51 8.82 -3.45
C ILE A 66 -5.68 9.52 -2.76
N ALA A 67 -6.10 8.97 -1.61
CA ALA A 67 -7.13 9.57 -0.76
C ALA A 67 -6.55 10.60 0.21
N ARG A 68 -5.29 10.39 0.65
CA ARG A 68 -4.63 11.27 1.61
C ARG A 68 -3.11 11.13 1.52
N GLU A 69 -2.41 12.23 1.79
CA GLU A 69 -0.98 12.21 2.11
C GLU A 69 -0.71 12.88 3.46
N LYS A 70 0.29 12.38 4.18
CA LYS A 70 0.78 12.98 5.43
C LYS A 70 2.30 13.01 5.41
N HIS A 71 2.88 14.12 5.83
CA HIS A 71 4.34 14.29 5.86
C HIS A 71 4.86 14.23 7.28
N TYR A 72 5.93 13.46 7.50
CA TYR A 72 6.58 13.30 8.80
C TYR A 72 8.09 13.46 8.65
N GLY A 73 8.59 14.69 8.87
CA GLY A 73 10.01 14.97 8.74
C GLY A 73 10.53 14.68 7.33
N LYS A 74 11.29 13.58 7.19
CA LYS A 74 11.90 13.12 5.93
C LYS A 74 11.05 12.11 5.15
N THR A 75 9.98 11.59 5.75
CA THR A 75 9.12 10.57 5.13
C THR A 75 7.73 11.12 4.83
N LYS A 76 7.01 10.42 3.97
CA LYS A 76 5.63 10.68 3.59
C LYS A 76 4.84 9.38 3.67
N LEU A 77 3.66 9.45 4.29
CA LEU A 77 2.66 8.39 4.23
C LEU A 77 1.60 8.75 3.19
N THR A 78 1.48 7.93 2.15
CA THR A 78 0.46 8.05 1.12
C THR A 78 -0.59 6.95 1.31
N TYR A 79 -1.86 7.34 1.34
CA TYR A 79 -3.00 6.46 1.58
C TYR A 79 -3.78 6.32 0.27
N TYR A 80 -3.90 5.10 -0.25
CA TYR A 80 -4.74 4.80 -1.39
C TYR A 80 -6.06 4.18 -0.97
N ARG A 81 -7.12 4.54 -1.68
CA ARG A 81 -8.45 3.90 -1.60
C ARG A 81 -9.00 3.67 -2.99
N LYS A 82 -9.87 2.67 -3.12
CA LYS A 82 -10.62 2.44 -4.33
C LYS A 82 -11.63 3.59 -4.54
N GLY A 83 -11.69 4.12 -5.76
CA GLY A 83 -12.69 5.11 -6.19
C GLY A 83 -14.03 4.50 -6.52
#